data_AF-A0A960R1A8-F1
#
_entry.id   AF-A0A960R1A8-F1
#
_cell.length_a   1.000
_cell.length_b   1.000
_cell.length_c   1.000
_cell.angle_alpha   90.00
_cell.angle_beta   90.00
_cell.angle_gamma   90.00
#
_symmetry.space_group_name_H-M   'P 1'
#
loop_
_entity.id
_entity.type
_entity.pdbx_description
1 polymer ?
#
loop_
_entity_poly.entity_id
_entity_poly.type
_entity_poly.pdbx_seq_one_letter_code
_entity_poly.pdbx_strand_id
1 'polypeptide(L)'
;MISLDGAIATEEELMDISSLKEIDLKALMYQTGYFTIRDFNPGSNRYSLCLPNEEVRTAFLNSLVRNFTDNIDVRSSEKFVKALEKHQISLLFDYIKTGFSSFAYQVFAGARECTYQAMLLSMLYGMGFNPLSERATNIGLIDVVLEMPKTIFVLELKLDAEAERALNQIHQKEYYKPYMYKGKQIAIIGASFSSELQNISEWKGELLSESGEKVKPLLPE
;
A
#
# COMPACT_ATOMS: atom_id res chain seq x y z
N MET A 1 -4.75 7.70 5.59
CA MET A 1 -5.08 7.18 6.93
C MET A 1 -5.84 8.28 7.65
N ILE A 2 -7.10 8.05 8.03
CA ILE A 2 -7.89 9.04 8.80
C ILE A 2 -7.37 8.99 10.24
N SER A 3 -6.84 10.10 10.76
CA SER A 3 -6.41 10.18 12.16
C SER A 3 -7.64 10.28 13.06
N LEU A 4 -7.80 9.31 13.96
CA LEU A 4 -8.84 9.32 15.01
C LEU A 4 -8.40 10.09 16.26
N ASP A 5 -7.14 10.52 16.32
CA ASP A 5 -6.60 11.28 17.44
C ASP A 5 -6.86 12.78 17.27
N GLY A 6 -7.17 13.47 18.38
CA GLY A 6 -7.39 14.92 18.40
C GLY A 6 -8.84 15.35 18.47
N ALA A 7 -9.77 14.44 18.78
CA ALA A 7 -11.15 14.81 19.09
C ALA A 7 -11.19 15.70 20.35
N ILE A 8 -12.09 16.69 20.35
CA ILE A 8 -12.24 17.64 21.45
C ILE A 8 -13.66 17.55 22.02
N ALA A 9 -13.77 17.44 23.33
CA ALA A 9 -15.04 17.40 24.07
C ALA A 9 -14.94 18.16 25.40
N THR A 10 -16.07 18.62 25.91
CA THR A 10 -16.24 19.14 27.28
C THR A 10 -16.64 18.02 28.24
N GLU A 11 -16.63 18.29 29.54
CA GLU A 11 -17.08 17.31 30.54
C GLU A 11 -18.57 16.95 30.37
N GLU A 12 -19.41 17.95 30.13
CA GLU A 12 -20.85 17.77 29.92
C GLU A 12 -21.12 16.86 28.70
N GLU A 13 -20.44 17.11 27.58
CA GLU A 13 -20.54 16.27 26.37
C GLU A 13 -20.10 14.82 26.63
N LEU A 14 -19.14 14.56 27.54
CA LEU A 14 -18.67 13.19 27.84
C LEU A 14 -19.56 12.44 28.84
N MET A 15 -20.28 13.18 29.69
CA MET A 15 -21.11 12.62 30.76
C MET A 15 -22.59 12.55 30.39
N ASP A 16 -23.04 13.28 29.35
CA ASP A 16 -24.42 13.24 28.90
C ASP A 16 -24.70 12.03 27.98
N ILE A 17 -25.11 10.93 28.59
CA ILE A 17 -25.67 9.75 27.92
C ILE A 17 -27.18 9.61 28.15
N SER A 18 -27.82 10.66 28.68
CA SER A 18 -29.19 10.60 29.20
C SER A 18 -30.26 10.46 28.09
N SER A 19 -29.88 10.77 26.85
CA SER A 19 -30.71 10.70 25.66
C SER A 19 -30.35 9.49 24.78
N LEU A 20 -31.13 8.42 24.84
CA LEU A 20 -31.02 7.28 23.92
C LEU A 20 -31.36 7.63 22.46
N LYS A 21 -31.90 8.83 22.19
CA LYS A 21 -32.31 9.27 20.84
C LYS A 21 -31.19 9.95 20.05
N GLU A 22 -30.19 10.52 20.72
CA GLU A 22 -29.04 11.20 20.12
C GLU A 22 -27.80 10.88 20.95
N ILE A 23 -27.24 9.68 20.77
CA ILE A 23 -26.03 9.28 21.48
C ILE A 23 -24.84 9.99 20.85
N ASP A 24 -24.19 10.90 21.59
CA ASP A 24 -22.92 11.49 21.16
C ASP A 24 -21.86 10.37 21.10
N LEU A 25 -21.33 10.13 19.89
CA LEU A 25 -20.33 9.11 19.63
C LEU A 25 -19.07 9.31 20.48
N LYS A 26 -18.67 10.56 20.76
CA LYS A 26 -17.50 10.85 21.61
C LYS A 26 -17.74 10.43 23.05
N ALA A 27 -18.93 10.72 23.58
CA ALA A 27 -19.35 10.31 24.92
C ALA A 27 -19.36 8.78 25.02
N LEU A 28 -19.99 8.11 24.05
CA LEU A 28 -20.05 6.65 24.01
C LEU A 28 -18.66 6.03 23.94
N MET A 29 -17.79 6.52 23.05
CA MET A 29 -16.42 6.02 22.91
C MET A 29 -15.59 6.24 24.18
N TYR A 30 -15.78 7.36 24.88
CA TYR A 30 -15.11 7.62 26.16
C TYR A 30 -15.62 6.69 27.27
N GLN A 31 -16.95 6.59 27.46
CA GLN A 31 -17.58 5.77 28.50
C GLN A 31 -17.32 4.26 28.31
N THR A 32 -17.17 3.81 27.07
CA THR A 32 -16.84 2.41 26.72
C THR A 32 -15.33 2.14 26.68
N GLY A 33 -14.50 3.14 26.97
CA GLY A 33 -13.04 2.99 27.10
C GLY A 33 -12.26 2.97 25.77
N TYR A 34 -12.90 3.29 24.64
CA TYR A 34 -12.19 3.50 23.36
C TYR A 34 -11.47 4.85 23.31
N PHE A 35 -11.97 5.87 23.99
CA PHE A 35 -11.27 7.13 24.19
C PHE A 35 -10.82 7.33 25.64
N THR A 36 -9.69 8.00 25.80
CA THR A 36 -9.19 8.52 27.07
C THR A 36 -8.78 9.98 26.90
N ILE A 37 -8.67 10.71 28.01
CA ILE A 37 -8.20 12.10 28.01
C ILE A 37 -6.69 12.10 27.78
N ARG A 38 -6.27 12.73 26.69
CA ARG A 38 -4.86 13.00 26.38
C ARG A 38 -4.38 14.24 27.11
N ASP A 39 -5.18 15.30 27.08
CA ASP A 39 -4.82 16.61 27.62
C ASP A 39 -6.07 17.43 27.97
N PHE A 40 -5.91 18.45 28.81
CA PHE A 40 -6.95 19.39 29.19
C PHE A 40 -6.46 20.82 28.98
N ASN A 41 -7.25 21.63 28.27
CA ASN A 41 -6.98 23.04 28.08
C ASN A 41 -7.82 23.89 29.05
N PRO A 42 -7.22 24.49 30.09
CA PRO A 42 -7.97 25.29 31.08
C PRO A 42 -8.56 26.57 30.49
N GLY A 43 -7.95 27.13 29.44
CA GLY A 43 -8.40 28.37 28.81
C GLY A 43 -9.68 28.20 27.99
N SER A 44 -9.97 26.98 27.52
CA SER A 44 -11.21 26.66 26.81
C SER A 44 -12.13 25.69 27.56
N ASN A 45 -11.70 25.14 28.69
CA ASN A 45 -12.39 24.09 29.44
C ASN A 45 -12.71 22.85 28.60
N ARG A 46 -11.75 22.40 27.78
CA ARG A 46 -11.93 21.28 26.84
C ARG A 46 -10.86 20.21 27.01
N TYR A 47 -11.27 18.97 26.84
CA TYR A 47 -10.40 17.80 26.79
C TYR A 47 -10.02 17.48 25.34
N SER A 48 -8.75 17.14 25.12
CA SER A 48 -8.32 16.41 23.93
C SER A 48 -8.40 14.91 24.22
N LEU A 49 -9.02 14.17 23.32
CA LEU A 49 -9.22 12.73 23.44
C LEU A 49 -8.29 11.96 22.49
N CYS A 50 -7.93 10.74 22.88
CA CYS A 50 -7.26 9.79 22.02
C CYS A 50 -7.58 8.34 22.39
N LEU A 51 -7.14 7.41 21.54
CA LEU A 51 -7.15 5.99 21.87
C LEU A 51 -6.12 5.70 22.99
N PRO A 52 -6.45 4.87 24.00
CA PRO A 52 -5.64 4.73 25.22
C PRO A 52 -4.34 3.96 25.00
N ASN A 53 -4.33 2.99 24.08
CA ASN A 53 -3.16 2.17 23.77
C ASN A 53 -3.31 1.52 22.38
N GLU A 54 -2.22 0.88 21.92
CA GLU A 54 -2.16 0.26 20.59
C GLU A 54 -3.04 -1.00 20.45
N GLU A 55 -3.30 -1.73 21.53
CA GLU A 55 -4.21 -2.89 21.50
C GLU A 55 -5.64 -2.44 21.20
N VAL A 56 -6.14 -1.44 21.95
CA VAL A 56 -7.49 -0.86 21.75
C VAL A 56 -7.60 -0.21 20.37
N ARG A 57 -6.56 0.53 19.93
CA ARG A 57 -6.50 1.10 18.58
C ARG A 57 -6.62 0.02 17.51
N THR A 58 -5.83 -1.04 17.63
CA THR A 58 -5.79 -2.13 16.66
C THR A 58 -7.11 -2.90 16.64
N ALA A 59 -7.66 -3.25 17.81
CA ALA A 59 -8.94 -3.93 17.91
C ALA A 59 -10.10 -3.11 17.33
N PHE A 60 -10.15 -1.80 17.62
CA PHE A 60 -11.17 -0.90 17.08
C PHE A 60 -11.07 -0.77 15.55
N LEU A 61 -9.88 -0.49 15.02
CA LEU A 61 -9.66 -0.38 13.58
C LEU A 61 -9.99 -1.70 12.85
N ASN A 62 -9.58 -2.85 13.40
CA ASN A 62 -9.92 -4.16 12.83
C ASN A 62 -11.42 -4.42 12.86
N SER A 63 -12.12 -4.00 13.92
CA SER A 63 -13.58 -4.07 13.99
C SER A 63 -14.24 -3.19 12.93
N LEU A 64 -13.76 -1.95 12.74
CA LEU A 64 -14.28 -1.07 11.69
C LEU A 64 -14.08 -1.68 10.30
N VAL A 65 -12.88 -2.16 9.99
CA VAL A 65 -12.63 -2.79 8.69
C VAL A 65 -13.55 -4.00 8.49
N ARG A 66 -13.67 -4.88 9.48
CA ARG A 66 -14.54 -6.07 9.38
C ARG A 66 -16.02 -5.72 9.17
N ASN A 67 -16.52 -4.68 9.84
CA ASN A 67 -17.94 -4.34 9.81
C ASN A 67 -18.35 -3.37 8.70
N PHE A 68 -17.39 -2.63 8.12
CA PHE A 68 -17.67 -1.64 7.07
C PHE A 68 -17.07 -2.00 5.71
N THR A 69 -16.34 -3.11 5.60
CA THR A 69 -15.89 -3.64 4.31
C THR A 69 -16.36 -5.09 4.16
N ASP A 70 -17.49 -5.28 3.45
CA ASP A 70 -18.13 -6.58 3.32
C ASP A 70 -17.29 -7.65 2.58
N ASN A 71 -16.21 -7.26 1.90
CA ASN A 71 -15.48 -8.15 0.98
C ASN A 71 -13.97 -7.92 0.88
N ILE A 72 -13.34 -7.17 1.80
CA ILE A 72 -11.88 -7.05 1.80
C ILE A 72 -11.32 -8.13 2.71
N ASP A 73 -10.73 -9.17 2.13
CA ASP A 73 -9.96 -10.15 2.90
C ASP A 73 -8.67 -9.49 3.42
N VAL A 74 -8.78 -8.82 4.57
CA VAL A 74 -7.69 -8.13 5.28
C VAL A 74 -6.52 -9.09 5.58
N ARG A 75 -6.79 -10.39 5.72
CA ARG A 75 -5.71 -11.37 5.96
C ARG A 75 -4.85 -11.58 4.73
N SER A 76 -5.46 -11.54 3.54
CA SER A 76 -4.73 -11.60 2.28
C SER A 76 -3.82 -10.37 2.16
N SER A 77 -4.32 -9.15 2.39
CA SER A 77 -3.51 -7.92 2.34
C SER A 77 -2.38 -7.86 3.38
N GLU A 78 -2.59 -8.33 4.61
CA GLU A 78 -1.51 -8.45 5.61
C GLU A 78 -0.40 -9.41 5.18
N LYS A 79 -0.77 -10.56 4.60
CA LYS A 79 0.20 -11.55 4.11
C LYS A 79 1.07 -10.94 3.01
N PHE A 80 0.49 -10.11 2.13
CA PHE A 80 1.23 -9.38 1.10
C PHE A 80 2.18 -8.35 1.67
N VAL A 81 1.72 -7.52 2.61
CA VAL A 81 2.57 -6.53 3.26
C VAL A 81 3.78 -7.21 3.90
N LYS A 82 3.55 -8.31 4.65
CA LYS A 82 4.62 -9.10 5.29
C LYS A 82 5.57 -9.75 4.28
N ALA A 83 5.06 -10.20 3.13
CA ALA A 83 5.90 -10.79 2.08
C ALA A 83 6.81 -9.74 1.43
N LEU A 84 6.28 -8.56 1.12
CA LEU A 84 7.06 -7.44 0.58
C LEU A 84 8.11 -6.94 1.58
N GLU A 85 7.77 -6.86 2.87
CA GLU A 85 8.74 -6.52 3.93
C GLU A 85 9.92 -7.50 4.02
N LYS A 86 9.72 -8.75 3.61
CA LYS A 86 10.75 -9.80 3.57
C LYS A 86 11.42 -9.95 2.20
N HIS A 87 11.12 -9.05 1.25
CA HIS A 87 11.55 -9.12 -0.15
C HIS A 87 11.19 -10.45 -0.84
N GLN A 88 10.06 -11.07 -0.46
CA GLN A 88 9.52 -12.26 -1.12
C GLN A 88 8.76 -11.87 -2.39
N ILE A 89 9.50 -11.40 -3.39
CA ILE A 89 8.95 -10.84 -4.63
C ILE A 89 8.23 -11.91 -5.46
N SER A 90 8.70 -13.15 -5.44
CA SER A 90 8.06 -14.28 -6.13
C SER A 90 6.59 -14.41 -5.76
N LEU A 91 6.27 -14.30 -4.46
CA LEU A 91 4.89 -14.40 -4.00
C LEU A 91 4.01 -13.29 -4.59
N LEU A 92 4.50 -12.05 -4.66
CA LEU A 92 3.76 -10.95 -5.28
C LEU A 92 3.44 -11.28 -6.74
N PHE A 93 4.44 -11.72 -7.51
CA PHE A 93 4.27 -12.03 -8.92
C PHE A 93 3.37 -13.26 -9.15
N ASP A 94 3.37 -14.25 -8.27
CA ASP A 94 2.46 -15.40 -8.36
C ASP A 94 1.00 -14.98 -8.19
N TYR A 95 0.72 -14.04 -7.29
CA TYR A 95 -0.61 -13.50 -7.13
C TYR A 95 -1.02 -12.58 -8.28
N ILE A 96 -0.11 -11.74 -8.79
CA ILE A 96 -0.36 -10.97 -10.00
C ILE A 96 -0.69 -11.93 -11.16
N LYS A 97 0.12 -12.97 -11.36
CA LYS A 97 -0.13 -14.00 -12.38
C LYS A 97 -1.48 -14.66 -12.21
N THR A 98 -1.82 -15.07 -10.99
CA THR A 98 -3.12 -15.68 -10.65
C THR A 98 -4.27 -14.70 -10.94
N GLY A 99 -4.10 -13.42 -10.61
CA GLY A 99 -5.06 -12.36 -10.91
C GLY A 99 -5.28 -12.19 -12.40
N PHE A 100 -4.22 -12.10 -13.21
CA PHE A 100 -4.31 -12.00 -14.67
C PHE A 100 -4.96 -13.24 -15.29
N SER A 101 -4.69 -14.44 -14.77
CA SER A 101 -5.32 -15.69 -15.20
C SER A 101 -6.83 -15.77 -14.95
N SER A 102 -7.40 -14.89 -14.11
CA SER A 102 -8.84 -14.87 -13.83
C SER A 102 -9.67 -14.13 -14.89
N PHE A 103 -9.02 -13.34 -15.76
CA PHE A 103 -9.72 -12.59 -16.80
C PHE A 103 -10.00 -13.46 -18.03
N ALA A 104 -11.10 -13.16 -18.70
CA ALA A 104 -11.43 -13.80 -19.98
C ALA A 104 -10.46 -13.32 -21.08
N TYR A 105 -10.12 -14.21 -22.01
CA TYR A 105 -9.14 -13.93 -23.08
C TYR A 105 -9.44 -12.66 -23.89
N GLN A 106 -10.73 -12.34 -24.08
CA GLN A 106 -11.16 -11.18 -24.85
C GLN A 106 -10.75 -9.85 -24.22
N VAL A 107 -10.49 -9.81 -22.91
CA VAL A 107 -10.11 -8.60 -22.17
C VAL A 107 -8.78 -8.04 -22.68
N PHE A 108 -7.84 -8.92 -23.04
CA PHE A 108 -6.50 -8.53 -23.48
C PHE A 108 -6.26 -8.71 -24.98
N ALA A 109 -7.29 -9.05 -25.75
CA ALA A 109 -7.18 -9.17 -27.20
C ALA A 109 -6.83 -7.81 -27.83
N GLY A 110 -5.64 -7.69 -28.41
CA GLY A 110 -5.13 -6.43 -28.97
C GLY A 110 -4.73 -5.39 -27.91
N ALA A 111 -4.54 -5.82 -26.66
CA ALA A 111 -4.06 -4.95 -25.59
C ALA A 111 -2.64 -4.44 -25.87
N ARG A 112 -2.38 -3.20 -25.45
CA ARG A 112 -1.06 -2.57 -25.51
C ARG A 112 -0.40 -2.62 -24.14
N GLU A 113 0.90 -2.30 -24.07
CA GLU A 113 1.66 -2.22 -22.81
C GLU A 113 0.92 -1.38 -21.74
N CYS A 114 0.36 -0.23 -22.12
CA CYS A 114 -0.42 0.62 -21.22
C CYS A 114 -1.65 -0.06 -20.60
N THR A 115 -2.25 -1.04 -21.28
CA THR A 115 -3.39 -1.80 -20.75
C THR A 115 -2.94 -2.73 -19.63
N TYR A 116 -1.81 -3.41 -19.80
CA TYR A 116 -1.23 -4.27 -18.76
C TYR A 116 -0.75 -3.44 -17.56
N GLN A 117 -0.13 -2.29 -17.80
CA GLN A 117 0.25 -1.33 -16.76
C GLN A 117 -0.97 -0.86 -15.95
N ALA A 118 -2.04 -0.41 -16.62
CA ALA A 118 -3.26 0.05 -15.96
C ALA A 118 -3.96 -1.07 -15.16
N MET A 119 -3.95 -2.29 -15.68
CA MET A 119 -4.52 -3.44 -14.97
C MET A 119 -3.70 -3.80 -13.73
N LEU A 120 -2.37 -3.86 -13.84
CA LEU A 120 -1.50 -4.08 -12.68
C LEU A 120 -1.71 -3.01 -11.62
N LEU A 121 -1.78 -1.75 -12.04
CA LEU A 121 -2.02 -0.63 -11.12
C LEU A 121 -3.36 -0.79 -10.40
N SER A 122 -4.41 -1.18 -11.13
CA SER A 122 -5.75 -1.43 -10.58
C SER A 122 -5.73 -2.57 -9.56
N MET A 123 -5.00 -3.65 -9.83
CA MET A 123 -4.81 -4.76 -8.87
C MET A 123 -4.09 -4.28 -7.60
N LEU A 124 -3.03 -3.49 -7.73
CA LEU A 124 -2.28 -2.97 -6.59
C LEU A 124 -3.14 -2.05 -5.71
N TYR A 125 -3.96 -1.19 -6.32
CA TYR A 125 -4.97 -0.41 -5.58
C TYR A 125 -5.99 -1.33 -4.89
N GLY A 126 -6.48 -2.37 -5.59
CA GLY A 126 -7.39 -3.36 -5.03
C GLY A 126 -6.81 -4.16 -3.86
N MET A 127 -5.49 -4.37 -3.84
CA MET A 127 -4.76 -4.98 -2.72
C MET A 127 -4.56 -4.02 -1.53
N GLY A 128 -5.00 -2.75 -1.65
CA GLY A 128 -4.88 -1.74 -0.61
C GLY A 128 -3.54 -0.98 -0.61
N PHE A 129 -2.72 -1.17 -1.65
CA PHE A 129 -1.53 -0.34 -1.82
C PHE A 129 -1.90 1.04 -2.38
N ASN A 130 -1.01 2.01 -2.19
CA ASN A 130 -1.12 3.33 -2.80
C ASN A 130 0.05 3.56 -3.76
N PRO A 131 0.10 2.86 -4.91
CA PRO A 131 1.14 3.05 -5.92
C PRO A 131 1.15 4.48 -6.44
N LEU A 132 2.36 4.99 -6.66
CA LEU A 132 2.59 6.18 -7.46
C LEU A 132 2.80 5.70 -8.91
N SER A 133 1.80 5.90 -9.77
CA SER A 133 1.90 5.64 -11.21
C SER A 133 2.25 6.90 -11.98
N GLU A 134 2.79 6.72 -13.18
CA GLU A 134 3.01 7.81 -14.16
C GLU A 134 3.82 8.99 -13.59
N ARG A 135 4.75 8.70 -12.68
CA ARG A 135 5.57 9.76 -12.11
C ARG A 135 6.52 10.26 -13.19
N ALA A 136 6.15 11.39 -13.81
CA ALA A 136 7.02 12.11 -14.71
C ALA A 136 8.25 12.58 -13.92
N THR A 137 9.35 11.87 -14.09
CA THR A 137 10.67 12.38 -13.71
C THR A 137 11.16 13.29 -14.83
N ASN A 138 12.22 14.06 -14.57
CA ASN A 138 12.92 14.83 -15.60
C ASN A 138 13.53 13.94 -16.72
N ILE A 139 13.48 12.61 -16.58
CA ILE A 139 14.17 11.62 -17.43
C ILE A 139 13.26 10.51 -18.00
N GLY A 140 11.98 10.43 -17.57
CA GLY A 140 10.99 9.49 -18.09
C GLY A 140 9.78 9.25 -17.17
N LEU A 141 8.84 8.43 -17.62
CA LEU A 141 7.70 7.94 -16.83
C LEU A 141 8.08 6.60 -16.20
N ILE A 142 7.89 6.49 -14.89
CA ILE A 142 8.01 5.22 -14.17
C ILE A 142 6.63 4.58 -14.12
N ASP A 143 6.55 3.30 -14.45
CA ASP A 143 5.27 2.59 -14.50
C ASP A 143 4.63 2.49 -13.11
N VAL A 144 5.36 1.95 -12.13
CA VAL A 144 4.85 1.76 -10.78
C VAL A 144 5.93 2.01 -9.73
N VAL A 145 5.61 2.82 -8.72
CA VAL A 145 6.40 2.92 -7.49
C VAL A 145 5.54 2.60 -6.27
N LEU A 146 6.00 1.68 -5.43
CA LEU A 146 5.38 1.35 -4.15
C LEU A 146 6.31 1.77 -3.01
N GLU A 147 5.85 2.68 -2.16
CA GLU A 147 6.60 3.10 -0.97
C GLU A 147 6.11 2.35 0.27
N MET A 148 6.91 1.40 0.76
CA MET A 148 6.67 0.69 2.01
C MET A 148 7.46 1.33 3.16
N PRO A 149 7.21 0.95 4.44
CA PRO A 149 7.93 1.53 5.58
C PRO A 149 9.46 1.39 5.51
N LYS A 150 9.98 0.25 5.00
CA LYS A 150 11.42 -0.05 4.96
C LYS A 150 12.04 -0.13 3.57
N THR A 151 11.21 -0.30 2.53
CA THR A 151 11.68 -0.53 1.16
C THR A 151 10.84 0.28 0.17
N ILE A 152 11.46 0.80 -0.88
CA ILE A 152 10.79 1.41 -2.01
C ILE A 152 10.91 0.45 -3.20
N PHE A 153 9.80 0.09 -3.82
CA PHE A 153 9.79 -0.74 -5.02
C PHE A 153 9.60 0.14 -6.24
N VAL A 154 10.48 -0.02 -7.24
CA VAL A 154 10.41 0.63 -8.54
C VAL A 154 10.26 -0.45 -9.59
N LEU A 155 9.10 -0.49 -10.26
CA LEU A 155 8.79 -1.49 -11.27
C LEU A 155 8.71 -0.81 -12.64
N GLU A 156 9.27 -1.50 -13.63
CA GLU A 156 9.12 -1.18 -15.05
C GLU A 156 8.58 -2.42 -15.76
N LEU A 157 7.60 -2.20 -16.64
CA LEU A 157 6.93 -3.24 -17.40
C LEU A 157 7.27 -3.12 -18.87
N LYS A 158 7.38 -4.26 -19.55
CA LYS A 158 7.45 -4.32 -21.01
C LYS A 158 6.47 -5.36 -21.53
N LEU A 159 5.86 -5.10 -22.68
CA LEU A 159 5.08 -6.09 -23.42
C LEU A 159 5.95 -6.75 -24.50
N ASP A 160 5.94 -8.08 -24.55
CA ASP A 160 6.63 -8.90 -25.55
C ASP A 160 8.14 -8.59 -25.68
N ALA A 161 8.79 -8.30 -24.55
CA ALA A 161 10.23 -8.09 -24.47
C ALA A 161 10.77 -8.63 -23.15
N GLU A 162 12.04 -9.05 -23.13
CA GLU A 162 12.70 -9.64 -21.96
C GLU A 162 12.62 -8.74 -20.71
N ALA A 163 12.46 -9.34 -19.53
CA ALA A 163 12.42 -8.59 -18.26
C ALA A 163 13.72 -7.80 -18.02
N GLU A 164 14.83 -8.30 -18.57
CA GLU A 164 16.14 -7.64 -18.56
C GLU A 164 16.10 -6.25 -19.22
N ARG A 165 15.30 -6.09 -20.28
CA ARG A 165 15.16 -4.80 -20.97
C ARG A 165 14.49 -3.76 -20.07
N ALA A 166 13.45 -4.18 -19.33
CA ALA A 166 12.77 -3.33 -18.36
C ALA A 166 13.70 -2.94 -17.21
N LEU A 167 14.45 -3.91 -16.65
CA LEU A 167 15.42 -3.66 -15.58
C LEU A 167 16.55 -2.71 -16.02
N ASN A 168 17.07 -2.90 -17.24
CA ASN A 168 18.07 -2.00 -17.82
C ASN A 168 17.53 -0.58 -18.03
N GLN A 169 16.25 -0.42 -18.38
CA GLN A 169 15.64 0.90 -18.50
C GLN A 169 15.62 1.62 -17.14
N ILE A 170 15.29 0.92 -16.05
CA ILE A 170 15.37 1.49 -14.68
C ILE A 170 16.78 1.98 -14.37
N HIS A 171 17.81 1.21 -14.73
CA HIS A 171 19.22 1.58 -14.54
C HIS A 171 19.62 2.78 -15.39
N GLN A 172 19.36 2.75 -16.69
CA GLN A 172 19.74 3.81 -17.63
C GLN A 172 19.05 5.14 -17.32
N LYS A 173 17.79 5.08 -16.89
CA LYS A 173 17.01 6.24 -16.49
C LYS A 173 17.15 6.56 -15.02
N GLU A 174 17.95 5.80 -14.27
CA GLU A 174 18.26 6.03 -12.86
C GLU A 174 17.02 6.30 -12.01
N TYR A 175 15.92 5.59 -12.29
CA TYR A 175 14.61 5.84 -11.67
C TYR A 175 14.60 5.66 -10.14
N TYR A 176 15.60 4.97 -9.59
CA TYR A 176 15.80 4.80 -8.15
C TYR A 176 16.43 6.04 -7.46
N LYS A 177 17.11 6.94 -8.18
CA LYS A 177 17.84 8.08 -7.58
C LYS A 177 16.98 8.99 -6.69
N PRO A 178 15.74 9.38 -7.07
CA PRO A 178 14.89 10.22 -6.23
C PRO A 178 14.50 9.60 -4.88
N TYR A 179 14.79 8.32 -4.69
CA TYR A 179 14.45 7.53 -3.51
C TYR A 179 15.66 7.19 -2.64
N MET A 180 16.88 7.52 -3.09
CA MET A 180 18.11 7.37 -2.32
C MET A 180 18.12 8.29 -1.10
N TYR A 181 18.86 7.88 -0.06
CA TYR A 181 19.06 8.60 1.19
C TYR A 181 17.77 8.90 1.99
N LYS A 182 16.69 8.15 1.72
CA LYS A 182 15.44 8.25 2.47
C LYS A 182 15.34 7.30 3.68
N GLY A 183 16.44 6.65 4.07
CA GLY A 183 16.42 5.66 5.17
C GLY A 183 15.79 4.32 4.78
N LYS A 184 15.65 4.04 3.48
CA LYS A 184 14.93 2.87 2.94
C LYS A 184 15.78 2.16 1.88
N GLN A 185 15.71 0.83 1.85
CA GLN A 185 16.26 0.05 0.74
C GLN A 185 15.43 0.27 -0.52
N ILE A 186 15.99 -0.01 -1.69
CA ILE A 186 15.29 0.17 -2.97
C ILE A 186 15.31 -1.15 -3.73
N ALA A 187 14.14 -1.70 -4.03
CA ALA A 187 14.00 -2.88 -4.89
C ALA A 187 13.61 -2.41 -6.30
N ILE A 188 14.50 -2.61 -7.26
CA ILE A 188 14.21 -2.34 -8.68
C ILE A 188 13.82 -3.65 -9.36
N ILE A 189 12.74 -3.64 -10.15
CA ILE A 189 12.18 -4.85 -10.75
C ILE A 189 11.75 -4.55 -12.19
N GLY A 190 12.30 -5.32 -13.14
CA GLY A 190 11.79 -5.37 -14.50
C GLY A 190 10.87 -6.58 -14.68
N ALA A 191 9.73 -6.40 -15.33
CA ALA A 191 8.83 -7.50 -15.66
C ALA A 191 8.39 -7.48 -17.12
N SER A 192 8.24 -8.68 -17.67
CA SER A 192 7.80 -8.93 -19.03
C SER A 192 6.38 -9.50 -19.02
N PHE A 193 5.47 -8.84 -19.71
CA PHE A 193 4.19 -9.40 -20.11
C PHE A 193 4.30 -10.07 -21.48
N SER A 194 3.61 -11.18 -21.64
CA SER A 194 3.43 -11.84 -22.94
C SER A 194 1.99 -11.62 -23.41
N SER A 195 1.83 -11.10 -24.63
CA SER A 195 0.52 -10.97 -25.27
C SER A 195 -0.10 -12.33 -25.60
N GLU A 196 0.73 -13.34 -25.87
CA GLU A 196 0.31 -14.73 -26.09
C GLU A 196 -0.23 -15.37 -24.82
N LEU A 197 0.49 -15.24 -23.70
CA LEU A 197 0.05 -15.77 -22.40
C LEU A 197 -1.01 -14.88 -21.72
N GLN A 198 -1.16 -13.64 -22.20
CA GLN A 198 -1.93 -12.56 -21.56
C GLN A 198 -1.58 -12.38 -20.08
N ASN A 199 -0.31 -12.61 -19.75
CA ASN A 199 0.17 -12.69 -18.38
C ASN A 199 1.66 -12.37 -18.30
N ILE A 200 2.18 -12.22 -17.09
CA ILE A 200 3.61 -12.06 -16.82
C ILE A 200 4.34 -13.34 -17.19
N SER A 201 5.25 -13.26 -18.15
CA SER A 201 6.11 -14.36 -18.56
C SER A 201 7.37 -14.45 -17.71
N GLU A 202 7.96 -13.31 -17.35
CA GLU A 202 9.25 -13.23 -16.66
C GLU A 202 9.31 -11.98 -15.75
N TRP A 203 10.06 -12.07 -14.65
CA TRP A 203 10.48 -10.89 -13.89
C TRP A 203 11.90 -11.09 -13.35
N LYS A 204 12.62 -9.99 -13.17
CA LYS A 204 13.95 -9.92 -12.57
C LYS A 204 14.08 -8.66 -11.74
N GLY A 205 14.88 -8.69 -10.70
CA GLY A 205 15.12 -7.50 -9.90
C GLY A 205 16.43 -7.51 -9.15
N GLU A 206 16.67 -6.39 -8.47
CA GLU A 206 17.85 -6.17 -7.63
C GLU A 206 17.42 -5.39 -6.41
N LEU A 207 17.98 -5.77 -5.25
CA LEU A 207 17.88 -4.99 -4.04
C LEU A 207 19.10 -4.07 -3.97
N LEU A 208 18.85 -2.78 -3.85
CA LEU A 208 19.83 -1.73 -3.66
C LEU A 208 19.78 -1.23 -2.21
N SER A 209 20.92 -0.74 -1.73
CA SER A 209 21.02 0.00 -0.47
C SER A 209 20.29 1.33 -0.58
N GLU A 210 20.16 2.04 0.53
CA GLU A 210 19.66 3.42 0.51
C GLU A 210 20.57 4.38 -0.27
N SER A 211 21.84 4.01 -0.48
CA SER A 211 22.82 4.73 -1.31
C SER A 211 22.83 4.28 -2.77
N GLY A 212 21.92 3.38 -3.19
CA GLY A 212 21.79 2.92 -4.58
C GLY A 212 22.80 1.84 -4.98
N GLU A 213 23.58 1.30 -4.03
CA GLU A 213 24.53 0.22 -4.30
C GLU A 213 23.84 -1.13 -4.31
N LYS A 214 24.15 -1.99 -5.29
CA LYS A 214 23.55 -3.32 -5.40
C LYS A 214 23.94 -4.20 -4.20
N VAL A 215 22.94 -4.64 -3.44
CA VAL A 215 23.09 -5.53 -2.27
C VAL A 215 22.97 -6.98 -2.69
N LYS A 216 21.89 -7.35 -3.40
CA LYS A 216 21.66 -8.72 -3.88
C LYS A 216 20.72 -8.75 -5.09
N PRO A 217 20.81 -9.76 -5.97
CA PRO A 217 19.77 -9.99 -6.96
C PRO A 217 18.46 -10.45 -6.30
N LEU A 218 17.33 -10.15 -6.94
CA LEU A 218 16.00 -10.65 -6.64
C LEU A 218 15.55 -11.44 -7.88
N LEU A 219 15.55 -12.76 -7.78
CA LEU A 219 15.23 -13.65 -8.89
C LEU A 219 14.01 -14.52 -8.53
N PRO A 220 13.27 -15.02 -9.53
CA PRO A 220 12.28 -16.08 -9.31
C PRO A 220 12.94 -17.27 -8.58
N GLU A 221 12.19 -17.89 -7.65
CA GLU A 221 12.61 -19.14 -7.00
C GLU A 221 12.51 -20.33 -7.96
#